data_AF-A0A4P5V8H9-F1
#
_entry.id   AF-A0A4P5V8H9-F1
#
_cell.length_a   1.000
_cell.length_b   1.000
_cell.length_c   1.000
_cell.angle_alpha   90.00
_cell.angle_beta   90.00
_cell.angle_gamma   90.00
#
_symmetry.space_group_name_H-M   'P 1'
#
loop_
_entity.id
_entity.type
_entity.pdbx_description
1 polymer ?
#
loop_
_entity_poly.entity_id
_entity_poly.type
_entity_poly.pdbx_seq_one_letter_code
_entity_poly.pdbx_strand_id
1 'polypeptide(L)'
;MNVTVPEVVHALKAALTAVDVIALGDRIASASDQTRGLDGPDRLRARVACPLLDTRGSCTIYDARPAYCRAYNARSSRDACDRLIGPSKGLADPNAVVVADPAPFDAAFAAQSRIDGDLEHAGAESPHLDLTHALALLYAGPSIYKEWLQGHVDDWVRSR
;
A
#
# COMPACT_ATOMS: atom_id res chain seq x y z
N MET A 1 -0.54 -3.21 3.38
CA MET A 1 0.54 -2.21 3.28
C MET A 1 0.10 -0.98 4.04
N ASN A 2 0.94 -0.49 4.95
CA ASN A 2 0.64 0.68 5.77
C ASN A 2 0.69 1.98 4.95
N VAL A 3 -0.37 2.79 5.01
CA VAL A 3 -0.50 4.07 4.30
C VAL A 3 -1.29 5.11 5.11
N THR A 4 -0.97 6.38 4.92
CA THR A 4 -1.73 7.51 5.46
C THR A 4 -3.00 7.79 4.65
N VAL A 5 -3.97 8.52 5.22
CA VAL A 5 -5.19 8.93 4.51
C VAL A 5 -4.89 9.68 3.19
N PRO A 6 -4.00 10.70 3.16
CA PRO A 6 -3.66 11.39 1.91
C PRO A 6 -3.05 10.47 0.85
N GLU A 7 -2.23 9.49 1.25
CA GLU A 7 -1.66 8.52 0.32
C GLU A 7 -2.72 7.64 -0.33
N VAL A 8 -3.73 7.18 0.41
CA VAL A 8 -4.86 6.41 -0.15
C VAL A 8 -5.61 7.26 -1.19
N VAL A 9 -5.91 8.51 -0.85
CA VAL A 9 -6.60 9.45 -1.76
C VAL A 9 -5.78 9.69 -3.01
N HIS A 10 -4.47 9.91 -2.87
CA HIS A 10 -3.57 10.13 -3.99
C HIS A 10 -3.47 8.88 -4.89
N ALA A 11 -3.30 7.70 -4.29
CA ALA A 11 -3.25 6.43 -5.00
C ALA A 11 -4.53 6.14 -5.78
N LEU A 12 -5.70 6.37 -5.18
CA LEU A 12 -6.98 6.17 -5.87
C LEU A 12 -7.14 7.13 -7.06
N LYS A 13 -6.83 8.42 -6.87
CA LYS A 13 -6.88 9.42 -7.95
C LYS A 13 -6.01 9.01 -9.14
N ALA A 14 -4.79 8.55 -8.87
CA ALA A 14 -3.89 8.05 -9.92
C ALA A 14 -4.41 6.75 -10.56
N ALA A 15 -5.03 5.87 -9.79
CA ALA A 15 -5.56 4.61 -10.32
C ALA A 15 -6.74 4.84 -11.27
N LEU A 16 -7.62 5.79 -10.95
CA LEU A 16 -8.77 6.18 -11.76
C LEU A 16 -8.37 6.79 -13.12
N THR A 17 -7.17 7.34 -13.24
CA THR A 17 -6.65 7.85 -14.53
C THR A 17 -5.87 6.81 -15.31
N ALA A 18 -5.28 5.82 -14.62
CA ALA A 18 -4.40 4.82 -15.22
C ALA A 18 -5.13 3.54 -15.66
N VAL A 19 -6.31 3.26 -15.11
CA VAL A 19 -7.04 2.02 -15.35
C VAL A 19 -8.52 2.30 -15.59
N ASP A 20 -9.16 1.47 -16.41
CA ASP A 20 -10.61 1.47 -16.54
C ASP A 20 -11.29 1.38 -15.16
N VAL A 21 -12.27 2.25 -14.94
CA VAL A 21 -12.87 2.47 -13.62
C VAL A 21 -13.58 1.21 -13.13
N ILE A 22 -14.33 0.52 -14.01
CA ILE A 22 -15.07 -0.68 -13.65
C ILE A 22 -14.09 -1.80 -13.31
N ALA A 23 -13.11 -2.04 -14.18
CA ALA A 23 -12.08 -3.06 -13.94
C ALA A 23 -11.24 -2.76 -12.68
N LEU A 24 -11.01 -1.50 -12.35
CA LEU A 24 -10.35 -1.10 -11.11
C LEU A 24 -11.22 -1.46 -9.89
N GLY A 25 -12.51 -1.13 -9.92
CA GLY A 25 -13.45 -1.46 -8.86
C GLY A 25 -13.50 -2.96 -8.55
N ASP A 26 -13.64 -3.79 -9.58
CA ASP A 26 -13.71 -5.25 -9.44
C ASP A 26 -12.43 -5.83 -8.80
N ARG A 27 -11.26 -5.38 -9.26
CA ARG A 27 -9.97 -5.83 -8.71
C ARG A 27 -9.81 -5.42 -7.25
N ILE A 28 -10.14 -4.18 -6.91
CA ILE A 28 -10.04 -3.67 -5.54
C ILE A 28 -10.98 -4.45 -4.62
N ALA A 29 -12.24 -4.63 -5.02
CA ALA A 29 -13.23 -5.37 -4.23
C ALA A 29 -12.77 -6.82 -4.00
N SER A 30 -12.38 -7.52 -5.07
CA SER A 30 -11.90 -8.89 -5.00
C SER A 30 -10.68 -9.05 -4.08
N ALA A 31 -9.67 -8.19 -4.22
CA ALA A 31 -8.48 -8.23 -3.38
C ALA A 31 -8.80 -7.94 -1.91
N SER A 32 -9.68 -6.94 -1.65
CA SER A 32 -10.11 -6.61 -0.30
C SER A 32 -10.86 -7.77 0.35
N ASP A 33 -11.73 -8.46 -0.36
CA ASP A 33 -12.46 -9.60 0.20
C ASP A 33 -11.54 -10.78 0.50
N GLN A 34 -10.57 -11.06 -0.38
CA GLN A 34 -9.61 -12.14 -0.18
C GLN A 34 -8.63 -11.89 0.99
N THR A 35 -8.32 -10.63 1.31
CA THR A 35 -7.39 -10.30 2.41
C THR A 35 -8.08 -9.82 3.68
N ARG A 36 -9.41 -9.75 3.69
CA ARG A 36 -10.17 -9.24 4.84
C ARG A 36 -9.89 -10.08 6.09
N GLY A 37 -9.54 -9.39 7.17
CA GLY A 37 -9.30 -10.03 8.47
C GLY A 37 -7.91 -10.68 8.61
N LEU A 38 -7.14 -10.82 7.53
CA LEU A 38 -5.78 -11.33 7.58
C LEU A 38 -4.83 -10.29 8.19
N ASP A 39 -3.84 -10.75 8.95
CA ASP A 39 -2.73 -9.93 9.44
C ASP A 39 -1.55 -9.90 8.46
N GLY A 40 -0.48 -9.17 8.78
CA GLY A 40 0.70 -9.06 7.92
C GLY A 40 1.26 -10.42 7.46
N PRO A 41 1.60 -11.34 8.38
CA PRO A 41 2.07 -12.68 8.03
C PRO A 41 1.09 -13.49 7.16
N ASP A 42 -0.19 -13.52 7.51
CA ASP A 42 -1.18 -14.29 6.75
C ASP A 42 -1.43 -13.73 5.36
N ARG A 43 -1.36 -12.41 5.19
CA ARG A 43 -1.45 -11.77 3.88
C ARG A 43 -0.27 -12.14 2.98
N LEU A 44 0.95 -12.21 3.53
CA LEU A 44 2.11 -12.66 2.77
C LEU A 44 1.93 -14.12 2.31
N ARG A 45 1.36 -14.98 3.16
CA ARG A 45 1.07 -16.38 2.82
C ARG A 45 -0.06 -16.52 1.80
N ALA A 46 -1.08 -15.67 1.85
CA ALA A 46 -2.22 -15.70 0.95
C ALA A 46 -1.84 -15.38 -0.51
N ARG A 47 -0.73 -14.65 -0.74
CA ARG A 47 -0.20 -14.31 -2.08
C ARG A 47 -1.25 -13.64 -2.99
N VAL A 48 -2.17 -12.89 -2.40
CA VAL A 48 -3.16 -12.09 -3.13
C VAL A 48 -2.43 -10.96 -3.84
N ALA A 49 -2.61 -10.86 -5.16
CA ALA A 49 -1.99 -9.81 -5.95
C ALA A 49 -2.56 -8.43 -5.57
N CYS A 50 -1.70 -7.41 -5.55
CA CYS A 50 -2.16 -6.04 -5.34
C CYS A 50 -3.11 -5.62 -6.48
N PRO A 51 -4.27 -5.00 -6.18
CA PRO A 51 -5.26 -4.64 -7.20
C PRO A 51 -4.78 -3.54 -8.17
N LEU A 52 -3.64 -2.90 -7.87
CA LEU A 52 -3.03 -1.84 -8.67
C LEU A 52 -1.94 -2.37 -9.62
N LEU A 53 -1.80 -3.69 -9.78
CA LEU A 53 -0.90 -4.28 -10.77
C LEU A 53 -1.60 -4.46 -12.12
N ASP A 54 -0.85 -4.30 -13.20
CA ASP A 54 -1.26 -4.69 -14.55
C ASP A 54 -1.13 -6.22 -14.73
N THR A 55 -1.54 -6.72 -15.89
CA THR A 55 -1.46 -8.15 -16.24
C THR A 55 -0.04 -8.70 -16.32
N ARG A 56 0.97 -7.83 -16.37
CA ARG A 56 2.40 -8.19 -16.36
C ARG A 56 3.02 -8.04 -14.97
N GLY A 57 2.23 -7.74 -13.94
CA GLY A 57 2.70 -7.54 -12.57
C GLY A 57 3.36 -6.18 -12.31
N SER A 58 3.23 -5.21 -13.22
CA SER A 58 3.75 -3.86 -13.05
C SER A 58 2.70 -2.95 -12.40
N CYS A 59 3.08 -2.17 -11.40
CA CYS A 59 2.13 -1.25 -10.76
C CYS A 59 1.73 -0.11 -11.71
N THR A 60 0.43 0.06 -11.92
CA THR A 60 -0.16 1.05 -12.83
C THR A 60 -0.02 2.48 -12.33
N ILE A 61 0.24 2.68 -11.03
CA ILE A 61 0.41 3.99 -10.39
C ILE A 61 1.86 4.22 -9.94
N TYR A 62 2.85 3.79 -10.72
CA TYR A 62 4.28 3.80 -10.34
C TYR A 62 4.73 5.14 -9.69
N ASP A 63 4.37 6.26 -10.32
CA ASP A 63 4.74 7.61 -9.87
C ASP A 63 3.89 8.15 -8.74
N ALA A 64 2.81 7.46 -8.36
CA ALA A 64 1.94 7.80 -7.23
C ALA A 64 1.98 6.72 -6.13
N ARG A 65 2.95 5.81 -6.17
CA ARG A 65 3.11 4.76 -5.15
C ARG A 65 3.30 5.40 -3.76
N PRO A 66 2.59 4.89 -2.74
CA PRO A 66 2.81 5.27 -1.34
C PRO A 66 4.27 5.08 -0.91
N ALA A 67 4.69 5.79 0.14
CA ALA A 67 6.07 5.83 0.63
C ALA A 67 6.61 4.42 0.90
N TYR A 68 5.88 3.61 1.68
CA TYR A 68 6.28 2.23 1.95
C TYR A 68 6.27 1.34 0.69
N CYS A 69 5.37 1.57 -0.27
CA CYS A 69 5.41 0.86 -1.54
C CYS A 69 6.70 1.14 -2.31
N ARG A 70 7.22 2.38 -2.28
CA ARG A 70 8.52 2.72 -2.88
C ARG A 70 9.68 2.10 -2.10
N ALA A 71 9.62 2.18 -0.77
CA ALA A 71 10.65 1.62 0.10
C ALA A 71 10.83 0.11 -0.11
N TYR A 72 9.75 -0.65 -0.30
CA TYR A 72 9.82 -2.09 -0.55
C TYR A 72 10.03 -2.46 -2.03
N ASN A 73 9.30 -1.83 -2.96
CA ASN A 73 9.08 -2.38 -4.31
C ASN A 73 9.67 -1.53 -5.45
N ALA A 74 10.48 -0.51 -5.16
CA ALA A 74 11.12 0.33 -6.18
C ALA A 74 12.64 0.36 -5.97
N ARG A 75 13.39 -0.04 -7.00
CA ARG A 75 14.86 -0.02 -7.00
C ARG A 75 15.39 0.51 -8.31
N SER A 76 16.54 1.16 -8.24
CA SER A 76 17.21 1.80 -9.38
C SER A 76 17.86 0.80 -10.32
N SER A 77 18.15 -0.42 -9.87
CA SER A 77 18.79 -1.45 -10.68
C SER A 77 18.41 -2.85 -10.21
N ARG A 78 18.64 -3.83 -11.11
CA ARG A 78 18.51 -5.26 -10.79
C ARG A 78 19.45 -5.68 -9.67
N ASP A 79 20.70 -5.22 -9.69
CA ASP A 79 21.67 -5.52 -8.65
C ASP A 79 21.21 -5.07 -7.25
N ALA A 80 20.49 -3.95 -7.17
CA ALA A 80 19.91 -3.49 -5.92
C ALA A 80 18.76 -4.39 -5.44
N CYS A 81 17.99 -4.98 -6.35
CA CYS A 81 17.00 -6.01 -6.00
C CYS A 81 17.68 -7.30 -5.52
N ASP A 82 18.72 -7.76 -6.23
CA ASP A 82 19.40 -9.03 -5.94
C ASP A 82 20.04 -9.02 -4.54
N ARG A 83 20.57 -7.87 -4.10
CA ARG A 83 21.13 -7.70 -2.73
C ARG A 83 20.10 -7.90 -1.61
N LEU A 84 18.83 -7.63 -1.88
CA LEU A 84 17.76 -7.72 -0.87
C LEU A 84 17.16 -9.12 -0.76
N ILE A 85 17.37 -9.98 -1.76
CA ILE A 85 16.90 -11.37 -1.74
C ILE A 85 17.80 -12.25 -0.83
N GLY A 86 18.88 -11.69 -0.27
CA GLY A 86 19.80 -12.38 0.62
C GLY A 86 20.58 -13.50 -0.09
N PRO A 87 21.26 -14.41 0.65
CA PRO A 87 21.95 -15.56 0.08
C PRO A 87 21.01 -16.65 -0.45
N SER A 88 19.69 -16.44 -0.40
CA SER A 88 18.68 -17.29 -1.01
C SER A 88 18.97 -17.47 -2.49
N LYS A 89 18.62 -18.63 -3.08
CA LYS A 89 18.90 -18.97 -4.49
C LYS A 89 18.03 -18.18 -5.50
N GLY A 90 17.94 -16.86 -5.33
CA GLY A 90 17.10 -15.96 -6.12
C GLY A 90 15.61 -16.15 -5.86
N LEU A 91 14.79 -15.47 -6.69
CA LEU A 91 13.31 -15.47 -6.63
C LEU A 91 12.66 -16.88 -6.78
N ALA A 92 13.44 -17.90 -7.12
CA ALA A 92 12.98 -19.29 -7.24
C ALA A 92 12.95 -20.04 -5.90
N ASP A 93 13.56 -19.50 -4.85
CA ASP A 93 13.52 -20.09 -3.51
C ASP A 93 12.20 -19.69 -2.82
N PRO A 94 11.31 -20.65 -2.49
CA PRO A 94 10.06 -20.35 -1.78
C PRO A 94 10.29 -19.80 -0.36
N ASN A 95 11.51 -19.92 0.17
CA ASN A 95 11.93 -19.37 1.45
C ASN A 95 12.79 -18.10 1.31
N ALA A 96 12.87 -17.52 0.11
CA ALA A 96 13.59 -16.26 -0.09
C ALA A 96 13.05 -15.18 0.86
N VAL A 97 13.94 -14.62 1.67
CA VAL A 97 13.62 -13.51 2.57
C VAL A 97 14.04 -12.22 1.86
N VAL A 98 13.06 -11.40 1.49
CA VAL A 98 13.35 -10.04 1.02
C VAL A 98 13.65 -9.19 2.25
N VAL A 99 14.93 -8.88 2.45
CA VAL A 99 15.38 -7.97 3.51
C VAL A 99 15.05 -6.54 3.07
N ALA A 100 14.39 -5.79 3.95
CA ALA A 100 14.17 -4.37 3.75
C ALA A 100 15.52 -3.64 3.69
N ASP A 101 15.71 -2.77 2.70
CA ASP A 101 16.83 -1.83 2.70
C ASP A 101 16.54 -0.75 3.76
N PRO A 102 17.37 -0.57 4.80
CA PRO A 102 17.08 0.38 5.86
C PRO A 102 16.90 1.82 5.36
N ALA A 103 17.70 2.27 4.39
CA ALA A 103 17.70 3.68 4.00
C ALA A 103 16.38 4.13 3.31
N PRO A 104 15.84 3.41 2.31
CA PRO A 104 14.52 3.70 1.76
C PRO A 104 13.38 3.61 2.79
N PHE A 105 13.53 2.77 3.82
CA PHE A 105 12.53 2.61 4.87
C PHE A 105 12.51 3.77 5.83
N ASP A 106 13.68 4.19 6.31
CA ASP A 106 13.82 5.36 7.17
C ASP A 106 13.29 6.60 6.45
N ALA A 107 13.55 6.72 5.14
CA ALA A 107 13.00 7.78 4.32
C ALA A 107 11.46 7.73 4.21
N ALA A 108 10.88 6.53 4.03
CA ALA A 108 9.43 6.36 3.97
C ALA A 108 8.77 6.65 5.32
N PHE A 109 9.38 6.20 6.42
CA PHE A 109 8.93 6.49 7.77
C PHE A 109 8.95 8.01 8.03
N ALA A 110 10.07 8.68 7.74
CA ALA A 110 10.19 10.12 7.91
C ALA A 110 9.16 10.91 7.07
N ALA A 111 8.90 10.45 5.83
CA ALA A 111 7.88 11.06 4.97
C ALA A 111 6.46 10.92 5.57
N GLN A 112 6.10 9.73 6.09
CA GLN A 112 4.81 9.54 6.72
C GLN A 112 4.69 10.29 8.06
N SER A 113 5.72 10.28 8.90
CA SER A 113 5.73 11.07 10.14
C SER A 113 5.55 12.56 9.89
N ARG A 114 6.06 13.06 8.75
CA ARG A 114 5.81 14.45 8.35
C ARG A 114 4.33 14.68 8.00
N ILE A 115 3.73 13.79 7.21
CA ILE A 115 2.30 13.84 6.88
C ILE A 115 1.46 13.78 8.16
N ASP A 116 1.80 12.88 9.08
CA ASP A 116 1.13 12.71 10.37
C ASP A 116 1.17 14.02 11.17
N GLY A 117 2.36 14.62 11.33
CA GLY A 117 2.50 15.90 12.04
C GLY A 117 1.78 17.07 11.37
N ASP A 118 1.75 17.13 10.03
CA ASP A 118 1.01 18.17 9.30
C ASP A 118 -0.52 17.99 9.48
N LEU A 119 -1.03 16.75 9.53
CA LEU A 119 -2.44 16.45 9.80
C LEU A 119 -2.84 16.80 11.23
N GLU A 120 -2.03 16.38 12.21
CA GLU A 120 -2.23 16.72 13.62
C GLU A 120 -2.23 18.23 13.85
N HIS A 121 -1.31 18.96 13.21
CA HIS A 121 -1.26 20.42 13.25
C HIS A 121 -2.52 21.07 12.66
N ALA A 122 -3.14 20.44 11.67
CA ALA A 122 -4.41 20.87 11.08
C ALA A 122 -5.64 20.44 11.90
N GLY A 123 -5.46 19.77 13.05
CA GLY A 123 -6.54 19.26 13.90
C GLY A 123 -7.23 18.03 13.35
N ALA A 124 -6.59 17.30 12.43
CA ALA A 124 -7.05 16.03 11.91
C ALA A 124 -6.34 14.86 12.60
N GLU A 125 -7.00 13.72 12.64
CA GLU A 125 -6.39 12.45 13.04
C GLU A 125 -5.55 11.88 11.90
N SER A 126 -4.50 11.13 12.24
CA SER A 126 -3.65 10.42 11.26
C SER A 126 -3.68 8.90 11.46
N PRO A 127 -4.83 8.24 11.19
CA PRO A 127 -4.86 6.79 11.23
C PRO A 127 -4.06 6.21 10.06
N HIS A 128 -3.30 5.17 10.38
CA HIS A 128 -2.56 4.35 9.44
C HIS A 128 -3.44 3.20 8.95
N LEU A 129 -3.66 3.13 7.65
CA LEU A 129 -4.65 2.27 7.00
C LEU A 129 -3.99 1.16 6.20
N ASP A 130 -4.69 0.05 6.02
CA ASP A 130 -4.35 -0.88 4.97
C ASP A 130 -4.78 -0.33 3.60
N LEU A 131 -3.83 -0.21 2.69
CA LEU A 131 -4.08 0.31 1.35
C LEU A 131 -5.19 -0.44 0.59
N THR A 132 -5.27 -1.77 0.68
CA THR A 132 -6.25 -2.54 -0.12
C THR A 132 -7.67 -2.29 0.38
N HIS A 133 -7.86 -2.36 1.69
CA HIS A 133 -9.16 -2.11 2.32
C HIS A 133 -9.59 -0.64 2.22
N ALA A 134 -8.66 0.29 2.42
CA ALA A 134 -8.93 1.70 2.29
C ALA A 134 -9.29 2.08 0.85
N LEU A 135 -8.63 1.52 -0.17
CA LEU A 135 -9.01 1.72 -1.56
C LEU A 135 -10.44 1.22 -1.83
N ALA A 136 -10.83 0.06 -1.29
CA ALA A 136 -12.18 -0.48 -1.48
C ALA A 136 -13.26 0.44 -0.92
N LEU A 137 -13.06 0.92 0.31
CA LEU A 137 -14.01 1.83 0.96
C LEU A 137 -14.04 3.21 0.27
N LEU A 138 -12.88 3.77 -0.07
CA LEU A 138 -12.80 5.07 -0.73
C LEU A 138 -13.36 5.04 -2.15
N TYR A 139 -13.16 3.94 -2.88
CA TYR A 139 -13.75 3.74 -4.20
C TYR A 139 -15.29 3.67 -4.12
N ALA A 140 -15.83 2.94 -3.15
CA ALA A 140 -17.28 2.82 -2.95
C ALA A 140 -17.94 4.11 -2.41
N GLY A 141 -17.23 4.85 -1.55
CA GLY A 141 -17.74 6.06 -0.90
C GLY A 141 -16.65 7.13 -0.76
N PRO A 142 -16.47 8.02 -1.76
CA PRO A 142 -15.38 9.00 -1.76
C PRO A 142 -15.38 10.00 -0.61
N SER A 143 -16.45 10.10 0.19
CA SER A 143 -16.49 10.97 1.37
C SER A 143 -15.91 10.33 2.64
N ILE A 144 -15.67 9.02 2.65
CA ILE A 144 -15.22 8.26 3.83
C ILE A 144 -13.91 8.78 4.42
N TYR A 145 -13.03 9.37 3.59
CA TYR A 145 -11.77 9.95 4.07
C TYR A 145 -11.99 11.04 5.13
N LYS A 146 -13.14 11.74 5.11
CA LYS A 146 -13.46 12.76 6.12
C LYS A 146 -13.65 12.14 7.50
N GLU A 147 -14.24 10.95 7.55
CA GLU A 147 -14.43 10.19 8.78
C GLU A 147 -13.08 9.69 9.30
N TRP A 148 -12.20 9.23 8.40
CA TRP A 148 -10.83 8.84 8.77
C TRP A 148 -10.02 10.00 9.34
N LEU A 149 -10.14 11.20 8.76
CA LEU A 149 -9.50 12.42 9.29
C LEU A 149 -10.08 12.87 10.65
N GLN A 150 -11.18 12.26 11.09
CA GLN A 150 -11.76 12.43 12.43
C GLN A 150 -11.45 11.23 13.34
N GLY A 151 -10.64 10.28 12.88
CA GLY A 151 -10.24 9.08 13.63
C GLY A 151 -11.26 7.94 13.58
N HIS A 152 -12.40 8.14 12.92
CA HIS A 152 -13.43 7.13 12.76
C HIS A 152 -13.00 6.12 11.69
N VAL A 153 -12.33 5.05 12.13
CA VAL A 153 -11.83 3.99 11.26
C VAL A 153 -12.15 2.65 11.90
N ASP A 154 -12.81 1.78 11.14
CA ASP A 154 -13.02 0.38 11.52
C ASP A 154 -11.70 -0.35 11.73
N ASP A 155 -11.61 -1.17 12.77
CA ASP A 155 -10.38 -1.90 13.13
C ASP A 155 -9.83 -2.78 12.01
N TRP A 156 -10.69 -3.35 11.16
CA TRP A 156 -10.26 -4.20 10.05
C TRP A 156 -9.64 -3.42 8.88
N VAL A 157 -9.81 -2.10 8.85
CA VAL A 157 -9.21 -1.20 7.84
C VAL A 157 -7.86 -0.67 8.33
N ARG A 158 -7.63 -0.63 9.65
CA ARG A 158 -6.35 -0.19 10.21
C ARG A 158 -5.23 -1.14 9.78
N SER A 159 -4.05 -0.57 9.51
CA SER A 159 -2.86 -1.38 9.30
C SER A 159 -2.51 -2.09 10.61
N ARG A 160 -2.47 -3.43 10.58
CA ARG A 160 -2.06 -4.29 11.70
C ARG A 160 -0.72 -4.96 11.42
#